data_AF-A0A1J4TXF7-F1
#
_entry.id   AF-A0A1J4TXF7-F1
#
_cell.length_a   1.000
_cell.length_b   1.000
_cell.length_c   1.000
_cell.angle_alpha   90.00
_cell.angle_beta   90.00
_cell.angle_gamma   90.00
#
_symmetry.space_group_name_H-M   'P 1'
#
loop_
_entity.id
_entity.type
_entity.pdbx_description
1 polymer ?
#
loop_
_entity_poly.entity_id
_entity_poly.type
_entity_poly.pdbx_seq_one_letter_code
_entity_poly.pdbx_strand_id
1 'polypeptide(L)' 'MRKIPTSMATQHPDNACKPFWHHSAYISTSEEILESYLCFSKFDIDEYNWDWEGKFVDEAVTDRFLHQYLA' A
#
# COMPACT_ATOMS: atom_id res chain seq x y z
N MET A 1 -5.26 -22.03 -13.70
CA MET A 1 -3.87 -21.56 -13.80
C MET A 1 -3.83 -20.14 -13.24
N ARG A 2 -2.94 -19.82 -12.30
CA ARG A 2 -2.85 -18.46 -11.73
C ARG A 2 -2.38 -17.49 -12.82
N LYS A 3 -3.08 -16.38 -13.01
CA LYS A 3 -2.57 -15.28 -13.85
C LYS A 3 -1.52 -14.52 -13.04
N ILE A 4 -0.36 -14.26 -13.63
CA ILE A 4 0.68 -13.45 -13.00
C ILE A 4 0.30 -11.98 -13.18
N PRO A 5 0.29 -11.18 -12.09
CA PRO A 5 0.09 -9.72 -12.15
C PRO A 5 1.03 -9.06 -13.16
N THR A 6 0.52 -8.05 -13.87
CA THR A 6 1.33 -7.22 -14.78
C THR A 6 1.70 -5.88 -14.17
N SER A 7 1.08 -5.52 -13.04
CA SER A 7 1.29 -4.27 -12.32
C SER A 7 1.56 -4.56 -10.84
N MET A 8 2.49 -3.80 -10.25
CA MET A 8 2.85 -3.89 -8.84
C MET A 8 3.15 -2.50 -8.29
N ALA A 9 2.47 -2.11 -7.21
CA ALA A 9 2.82 -0.93 -6.42
C ALA A 9 3.84 -1.30 -5.33
N THR A 10 4.69 -0.35 -4.91
CA THR A 10 5.75 -0.59 -3.93
C THR A 10 5.88 0.59 -2.96
N GLN A 11 6.51 0.36 -1.81
CA GLN A 11 6.73 1.36 -0.75
C GLN A 11 8.09 2.08 -0.87
N HIS A 12 8.63 2.22 -2.09
CA HIS A 12 9.87 2.99 -2.26
C HIS A 12 9.66 4.44 -1.82
N PRO A 13 10.61 5.03 -1.06
CA PRO A 13 10.53 6.42 -0.59
C PRO A 13 11.05 7.41 -1.65
N ASP A 14 10.62 7.26 -2.90
CA ASP A 14 11.07 8.06 -4.06
C ASP A 14 10.09 9.18 -4.45
N ASN A 15 9.02 9.39 -3.68
CA ASN A 15 8.03 10.43 -3.96
C ASN A 15 8.54 11.85 -3.67
N ALA A 16 8.51 12.73 -4.67
CA ALA A 16 8.95 14.12 -4.52
C ALA A 16 7.94 15.02 -3.77
N CYS A 17 6.67 14.63 -3.74
CA CYS A 17 5.56 15.41 -3.18
C CYS A 17 4.54 14.49 -2.50
N LYS A 18 3.61 15.11 -1.76
CA LYS A 18 2.49 14.39 -1.15
C LYS A 18 1.55 13.79 -2.21
N PRO A 19 1.02 12.58 -1.98
CA PRO A 19 -0.01 12.03 -2.85
C PRO A 19 -1.33 12.79 -2.66
N PHE A 20 -2.24 12.70 -3.64
CA PHE A 20 -3.52 13.43 -3.64
C PHE A 20 -4.45 13.07 -2.47
N TRP A 21 -4.28 11.89 -1.87
CA TRP A 21 -5.09 11.37 -0.77
C TRP A 21 -4.50 11.69 0.61
N HIS A 22 -3.31 12.32 0.67
CA HIS A 22 -2.62 12.59 1.91
C HIS A 22 -2.23 14.07 2.07
N HIS A 23 -2.05 14.51 3.32
CA HIS A 23 -1.67 15.89 3.62
C HIS A 23 -0.15 16.10 3.70
N SER A 24 0.64 15.03 3.81
CA SER A 24 2.10 15.04 3.92
C SER A 24 2.78 14.20 2.83
N ALA A 25 4.03 14.54 2.50
CA ALA A 25 4.87 13.72 1.62
C ALA A 25 5.37 12.46 2.32
N TYR A 26 5.51 12.50 3.65
CA TYR A 26 5.78 11.30 4.43
C TYR A 26 4.51 10.48 4.58
N ILE A 27 4.62 9.18 4.28
CA ILE A 27 3.55 8.19 4.43
C ILE A 27 3.93 7.29 5.61
N SER A 28 3.18 7.40 6.69
CA SER A 28 3.37 6.61 7.90
C SER A 28 2.86 5.17 7.72
N THR A 29 3.30 4.25 8.57
CA THR A 29 2.90 2.84 8.52
C THR A 29 1.39 2.63 8.61
N SER A 30 0.66 3.48 9.34
CA SER A 30 -0.80 3.42 9.40
C SER A 30 -1.50 3.89 8.13
N GLU A 31 -0.87 4.79 7.36
CA GLU A 31 -1.43 5.35 6.13
C GLU A 31 -1.24 4.42 4.92
N GLU A 32 -0.25 3.53 4.96
CA GLU A 32 0.01 2.56 3.89
C GLU A 32 -1.13 1.57 3.68
N ILE A 33 -1.98 1.36 4.69
CA ILE A 33 -3.17 0.53 4.55
C ILE A 33 -4.19 1.21 3.61
N LEU A 34 -4.38 2.52 3.75
CA LEU A 34 -5.20 3.29 2.81
C LEU A 34 -4.55 3.35 1.43
N GLU A 35 -3.23 3.55 1.37
CA GLU A 35 -2.48 3.57 0.10
C GLU A 35 -2.68 2.26 -0.69
N SER A 36 -2.42 1.12 -0.06
CA SER A 36 -2.59 -0.20 -0.69
C SER A 36 -4.03 -0.43 -1.14
N TYR A 37 -5.02 -0.01 -0.35
CA TYR A 37 -6.43 -0.09 -0.75
C TYR A 37 -6.71 0.77 -2.00
N LEU A 38 -6.16 1.98 -2.08
CA LEU A 38 -6.33 2.86 -3.24
C LEU A 38 -5.62 2.30 -4.49
N CYS A 39 -4.45 1.67 -4.34
CA CYS A 39 -3.78 0.96 -5.42
C CYS A 39 -4.71 -0.08 -6.06
N PHE A 40 -5.34 -0.93 -5.25
CA PHE A 40 -6.26 -1.95 -5.75
C PHE A 40 -7.58 -1.35 -6.26
N SER A 41 -8.23 -0.48 -5.49
CA SER A 41 -9.61 -0.03 -5.76
C SER A 41 -9.73 1.10 -6.77
N LYS A 42 -8.72 1.98 -6.87
CA LYS A 42 -8.78 3.18 -7.71
C LYS A 42 -7.81 3.14 -8.89
N PHE A 43 -6.68 2.46 -8.75
CA PHE A 43 -5.62 2.44 -9.76
C PHE A 43 -5.51 1.14 -10.54
N ASP A 44 -6.37 0.16 -10.25
CA ASP A 44 -6.41 -1.14 -10.93
C ASP A 44 -5.04 -1.84 -10.90
N ILE A 45 -4.30 -1.64 -9.80
CA ILE A 45 -3.04 -2.34 -9.56
C ILE A 45 -3.35 -3.75 -9.07
N ASP A 46 -2.64 -4.73 -9.60
CA ASP A 46 -2.88 -6.15 -9.36
C ASP A 46 -2.10 -6.71 -8.16
N GLU A 47 -1.00 -6.06 -7.78
CA GLU A 47 -0.10 -6.52 -6.73
C GLU A 47 0.45 -5.36 -5.90
N TYR A 48 0.66 -5.58 -4.60
CA TYR A 48 1.25 -4.59 -3.72
C TYR A 48 2.42 -5.23 -2.98
N ASN A 49 3.61 -4.64 -3.12
CA ASN A 49 4.81 -5.07 -2.44
C ASN A 49 4.94 -4.35 -1.10
N TRP A 50 4.93 -5.13 -0.02
CA TRP A 50 5.15 -4.64 1.32
C TRP A 50 6.61 -4.81 1.72
N ASP A 51 7.32 -3.69 1.92
CA ASP A 51 8.74 -3.68 2.26
C ASP A 51 8.95 -3.99 3.75
N TRP A 52 9.42 -5.21 4.01
CA TRP A 52 9.85 -5.68 5.33
C TRP A 52 11.37 -5.56 5.57
N GLU A 53 12.14 -5.17 4.55
CA GLU A 53 13.60 -5.07 4.63
C GLU A 53 14.02 -3.72 5.19
N GLY A 54 13.46 -2.64 4.63
CA GLY A 54 13.92 -1.27 4.86
C GLY A 54 13.11 -0.46 5.86
N LYS A 55 11.99 -1.01 6.36
CA LYS A 55 11.01 -0.24 7.14
C LYS A 55 10.61 -0.91 8.46
N PHE A 56 10.22 -0.09 9.43
CA PHE A 56 9.51 -0.53 10.63
C PHE A 56 8.03 -0.82 10.29
N VAL A 57 7.77 -2.07 9.88
CA VAL A 57 6.46 -2.55 9.44
C VAL A 57 5.53 -2.80 10.62
N ASP A 58 4.23 -2.56 10.41
CA ASP A 58 3.16 -3.02 11.29
C ASP A 58 2.87 -4.50 11.01
N GLU A 59 3.19 -5.36 11.98
CA GLU A 59 3.00 -6.81 11.86
C GLU A 59 1.53 -7.21 11.64
N ALA A 60 0.59 -6.37 12.06
CA ALA A 60 -0.85 -6.60 11.91
C ALA A 60 -1.42 -6.03 10.60
N VAL A 61 -0.58 -5.70 9.60
CA VAL A 61 -1.01 -5.07 8.35
C VAL A 61 -2.15 -5.81 7.67
N THR A 62 -2.04 -7.13 7.51
CA THR A 62 -3.05 -7.95 6.83
C THR A 62 -4.38 -7.91 7.58
N ASP A 63 -4.35 -8.09 8.90
CA ASP A 63 -5.56 -8.09 9.72
C ASP A 63 -6.27 -6.74 9.69
N ARG A 64 -5.50 -5.65 9.76
CA ARG A 64 -6.03 -4.29 9.66
C ARG A 64 -6.63 -4.01 8.29
N PHE A 65 -5.95 -4.40 7.22
CA PHE A 65 -6.47 -4.24 5.85
C PHE A 65 -7.81 -4.97 5.68
N LEU A 66 -7.84 -6.25 6.07
CA LEU A 66 -9.04 -7.08 5.98
C LEU A 66 -10.19 -6.47 6.79
N HIS A 67 -9.93 -6.08 8.05
CA HIS A 67 -10.97 -5.48 8.91
C HIS A 67 -11.47 -4.12 8.41
N GLN A 68 -10.62 -3.30 7.80
CA GLN A 68 -11.01 -1.96 7.36
C GLN A 68 -11.77 -1.97 6.03
N TYR A 69 -11.47 -2.90 5.12
CA TYR A 69 -11.95 -2.82 3.74
C TYR A 69 -12.66 -4.06 3.22
N LEU A 70 -12.56 -5.21 3.88
CA LEU A 70 -13.07 -6.49 3.39
C LEU A 70 -13.93 -7.28 4.39
N ALA A 71 -14.06 -6.80 5.63
CA ALA A 71 -14.97 -7.33 6.65
C ALA A 71 -16.30 -6.58 6.65
#